data_AF-A0AAD3ZDW6-F1
#
_entry.id   AF-A0AAD3ZDW6-F1
#
_cell.length_a   1.000
_cell.length_b   1.000
_cell.length_c   1.000
_cell.angle_alpha   90.00
_cell.angle_beta   90.00
_cell.angle_gamma   90.00
#
_symmetry.space_group_name_H-M   'P 1'
#
loop_
_entity.id
_entity.type
_entity.pdbx_description
1 polymer ?
#
loop_
_entity_poly.entity_id
_entity_poly.type
_entity_poly.pdbx_seq_one_letter_code
_entity_poly.pdbx_strand_id
1 'polypeptide(L)'
;MAAAIPAKEHAVVQKYMLTGAAICLGAEIARALLTALAQSRQPRAVTKNKQTAPTRKAKAKAGSTKSGRAHTEAVEASKPVTGLLRVPAILAIVVVVGLVLGFTTQTGQKILSKVIPETVIRRFKSITLTDRSLVVRFFATKDAFLIAKDNPLGTGAGGWNVLYHRYQTILYWFTETHNHFAQVLVEAGFPGLIAYAIFWLSTFWMAFKAWRVSKSAEEGKSHISDTLTSELVSTGFGVLALVIHSSADFDLSLPAIAMALFAAAGSLVGSSRTVLYAGGRVDPTPGGPKDSKPVSTWKFMGKDTRALEWRHLLDAFSLVVLAVIIMVPAGKYYKGMAYGSIGVQEFYKRNEHDGQDFMYKAINYDPHTSTYAMDIAVSYFREYKETQNPGTAKLAKTLLEFARRQNPYNLADRVAEFELLFSAGLYDDATDVAYEITEMIPLDIKFYEHLALSAKEAMMTHGALVLSQGIQDQSKQEHTDAVRRYADLIKEIPARLERQKVGITGVYAQMWNPKQLDVTQPIALALGQVHFLEGNFEACVENLTLASKKADLENQAGTWLRALAMATQTNVALPEGAEPNEGEAQAAAIMYGLLSR
;
A
#
# COMPACT_ATOMS: atom_id res chain seq x y z
N MET A 1 -11.10 7.61 -23.35
CA MET A 1 -10.75 6.55 -24.30
C MET A 1 -9.25 6.29 -24.22
N ALA A 2 -8.81 5.35 -23.38
CA ALA A 2 -7.44 4.83 -23.48
C ALA A 2 -7.49 3.73 -24.54
N ALA A 3 -6.83 3.95 -25.68
CA ALA A 3 -6.76 2.97 -26.75
C ALA A 3 -6.10 1.70 -26.21
N ALA A 4 -6.85 0.59 -26.16
CA ALA A 4 -6.26 -0.72 -25.96
C ALA A 4 -5.23 -0.94 -27.07
N ILE A 5 -4.00 -1.27 -26.70
CA ILE A 5 -2.95 -1.65 -27.64
C ILE A 5 -3.50 -2.82 -28.48
N PRO A 6 -3.56 -2.72 -29.83
CA PRO A 6 -4.14 -3.75 -30.68
C PRO A 6 -3.44 -5.09 -30.45
N ALA A 7 -4.17 -6.22 -30.47
CA ALA A 7 -3.61 -7.56 -30.23
C ALA A 7 -2.37 -7.91 -31.09
N LYS A 8 -2.20 -7.27 -32.26
CA LYS A 8 -1.02 -7.41 -33.12
C LYS A 8 0.26 -6.78 -32.55
N GLU A 9 0.14 -5.80 -31.67
CA GLU A 9 1.26 -5.13 -30.99
C GLU A 9 1.66 -5.81 -29.68
N HIS A 10 0.84 -6.72 -29.14
CA HIS A 10 1.13 -7.47 -27.92
C HIS A 10 2.37 -8.35 -28.07
N ALA A 11 2.55 -8.96 -29.24
CA ALA A 11 3.75 -9.73 -29.56
C ALA A 11 5.02 -8.86 -29.61
N VAL A 12 4.88 -7.60 -30.05
CA VAL A 12 5.97 -6.64 -30.15
C VAL A 12 6.37 -6.13 -28.76
N VAL A 13 5.39 -5.79 -27.92
CA VAL A 13 5.62 -5.33 -26.54
C VAL A 13 6.14 -6.46 -25.64
N GLN A 14 5.59 -7.67 -25.77
CA GLN A 14 6.08 -8.88 -25.08
C GLN A 14 7.53 -9.18 -25.46
N LYS A 15 7.89 -9.02 -26.75
CA LYS A 15 9.27 -9.15 -27.22
C LYS A 15 10.20 -8.11 -26.57
N TYR A 16 9.78 -6.86 -26.45
CA TYR A 16 10.56 -5.82 -25.77
C TYR A 16 10.71 -6.04 -24.26
N MET A 17 9.66 -6.51 -23.56
CA MET A 17 9.72 -6.84 -22.12
C MET A 17 10.62 -8.05 -21.84
N LEU A 18 10.51 -9.11 -22.65
CA LEU A 18 11.42 -10.27 -22.57
C LEU A 18 12.86 -9.88 -22.89
N THR A 19 13.06 -8.95 -23.83
CA THR A 19 14.37 -8.38 -24.13
C THR A 19 14.91 -7.59 -22.94
N GLY A 20 14.08 -6.78 -22.27
CA GLY A 20 14.46 -6.03 -21.07
C GLY A 20 14.84 -6.92 -19.89
N ALA A 21 14.04 -7.95 -19.59
CA ALA A 21 14.33 -8.92 -18.53
C ALA A 21 15.60 -9.74 -18.82
N ALA A 22 15.81 -10.15 -20.08
CA ALA A 22 17.01 -10.86 -20.49
C ALA A 22 18.27 -9.96 -20.50
N ILE A 23 18.13 -8.67 -20.82
CA ILE A 23 19.21 -7.68 -20.68
C ILE A 23 19.59 -7.52 -19.21
N CYS A 24 18.62 -7.41 -18.29
CA CYS A 24 18.90 -7.25 -16.86
C CYS A 24 19.58 -8.51 -16.28
N LEU A 25 19.06 -9.70 -16.59
CA LEU A 25 19.66 -10.96 -16.14
C LEU A 25 21.07 -11.17 -16.73
N GLY A 26 21.26 -10.85 -18.01
CA GLY A 26 22.55 -10.93 -18.67
C GLY A 26 23.57 -9.92 -18.12
N ALA A 27 23.13 -8.70 -17.77
CA ALA A 27 23.97 -7.69 -17.11
C ALA A 27 24.43 -8.16 -15.72
N GLU A 28 23.56 -8.85 -14.97
CA GLU A 28 23.88 -9.35 -13.63
C GLU A 28 24.86 -10.54 -13.67
N ILE A 29 24.71 -11.44 -14.64
CA ILE A 29 25.66 -12.53 -14.89
C ILE A 29 27.02 -11.96 -15.36
N ALA A 30 27.01 -10.92 -16.20
CA ALA A 30 28.22 -10.22 -16.63
C ALA A 30 28.94 -9.56 -15.45
N ARG A 31 28.19 -8.89 -14.56
CA ARG A 31 28.71 -8.32 -13.30
C ARG A 31 29.35 -9.40 -12.44
N ALA A 32 28.69 -10.54 -12.25
CA ALA A 32 29.21 -11.65 -11.46
C ALA A 32 30.50 -12.27 -12.03
N LEU A 33 30.57 -12.46 -13.35
CA LEU A 33 31.76 -12.99 -14.05
C LEU A 33 32.95 -12.01 -13.99
N LEU A 34 32.69 -10.72 -14.18
CA LEU A 34 33.71 -9.67 -14.06
C LEU A 34 34.24 -9.58 -12.62
N THR A 35 33.37 -9.76 -11.63
CA THR A 35 33.74 -9.78 -10.21
C THR A 35 34.59 -11.00 -9.85
N ALA A 36 34.22 -12.20 -10.34
CA ALA A 36 34.99 -13.42 -10.13
C ALA A 36 36.39 -13.36 -10.78
N LEU A 37 36.50 -12.77 -11.97
CA LEU A 37 37.77 -12.54 -12.68
C LEU A 37 38.65 -11.48 -12.00
N ALA A 38 38.05 -10.48 -11.36
CA ALA A 38 38.77 -9.50 -10.56
C ALA A 38 39.37 -10.13 -9.29
N GLN A 39 38.63 -11.05 -8.65
CA GLN A 39 39.10 -11.79 -7.47
C GLN A 39 40.21 -12.79 -7.80
N SER A 40 40.18 -13.44 -8.98
CA SER A 40 41.24 -14.37 -9.39
C SER A 40 42.58 -13.70 -9.77
N ARG A 41 42.64 -12.36 -9.78
CA ARG A 41 43.83 -11.56 -10.12
C ARG A 41 44.55 -10.96 -8.91
N GLN A 42 44.07 -11.15 -7.68
CA GLN A 42 44.86 -10.78 -6.51
C GLN A 42 46.03 -11.77 -6.32
N PRO A 43 47.29 -11.30 -6.19
CA PRO A 43 48.41 -12.19 -5.96
C PRO A 43 48.21 -12.90 -4.62
N ARG A 44 48.19 -14.25 -4.63
CA ARG A 44 48.22 -15.06 -3.41
C ARG A 44 49.42 -14.60 -2.57
N ALA A 45 49.15 -14.07 -1.39
CA ALA A 45 50.20 -13.72 -0.43
C ALA A 45 51.02 -14.99 -0.12
N VAL A 46 52.29 -15.00 -0.54
CA VAL A 46 53.24 -16.04 -0.13
C VAL A 46 53.46 -15.85 1.36
N THR A 47 52.88 -16.74 2.18
CA THR A 47 53.16 -16.84 3.60
C THR A 47 54.63 -17.21 3.80
N LYS A 48 55.49 -16.21 4.01
CA LYS A 48 56.83 -16.42 4.56
C LYS A 48 56.70 -16.77 6.04
N ASN A 49 56.90 -18.05 6.33
CA ASN A 49 57.00 -18.57 7.68
C ASN A 49 58.22 -17.92 8.37
N LYS A 50 57.99 -17.08 9.40
CA LYS A 50 59.05 -16.59 10.29
C LYS A 50 59.19 -17.59 11.44
N GLN A 51 60.16 -18.48 11.35
CA GLN A 51 60.72 -19.15 12.53
C GLN A 51 61.92 -18.34 13.04
N THR A 52 61.84 -18.04 14.32
CA THR A 52 62.80 -17.33 15.16
C THR A 52 64.11 -18.10 15.38
N ALA A 53 65.25 -17.42 15.16
CA ALA A 53 66.56 -17.41 15.89
C ALA A 53 67.15 -18.72 16.49
N PRO A 54 68.51 -18.90 16.65
CA PRO A 54 69.44 -17.83 17.05
C PRO A 54 70.93 -17.88 16.59
N THR A 55 71.57 -16.70 16.72
CA THR A 55 72.99 -16.43 17.10
C THR A 55 74.17 -17.07 16.35
N ARG A 56 75.08 -16.22 15.80
CA ARG A 56 76.49 -16.15 16.24
C ARG A 56 77.23 -14.89 15.74
N LYS A 57 78.14 -14.40 16.60
CA LYS A 57 79.04 -13.24 16.49
C LYS A 57 80.09 -13.38 15.36
N ALA A 58 80.51 -12.28 14.74
CA ALA A 58 81.93 -11.96 14.48
C ALA A 58 82.14 -10.50 14.01
N LYS A 59 83.24 -9.91 14.49
CA LYS A 59 83.77 -8.55 14.24
C LYS A 59 84.47 -8.46 12.87
N ALA A 60 84.53 -7.26 12.27
CA ALA A 60 85.77 -6.46 12.07
C ALA A 60 85.74 -5.46 10.89
N LYS A 61 86.19 -4.23 11.22
CA LYS A 61 87.04 -3.25 10.49
C LYS A 61 86.70 -2.73 9.06
N ALA A 62 86.52 -1.41 9.05
CA ALA A 62 87.26 -0.36 8.32
C ALA A 62 87.51 -0.48 6.80
N GLY A 63 87.11 0.57 6.06
CA GLY A 63 87.58 0.82 4.69
C GLY A 63 86.82 1.95 4.02
N SER A 64 87.53 2.82 3.32
CA SER A 64 87.14 4.15 2.87
C SER A 64 86.48 4.20 1.47
N THR A 65 86.04 5.42 1.13
CA THR A 65 86.06 6.06 -0.21
C THR A 65 85.01 5.74 -1.28
N LYS A 66 84.28 6.83 -1.63
CA LYS A 66 83.93 7.37 -2.97
C LYS A 66 83.00 6.58 -3.91
N SER A 67 81.90 7.27 -4.25
CA SER A 67 81.41 7.58 -5.60
C SER A 67 81.16 6.42 -6.57
N GLY A 68 79.90 6.25 -7.00
CA GLY A 68 79.63 5.57 -8.26
C GLY A 68 78.20 5.05 -8.41
N ARG A 69 77.46 5.70 -9.32
CA ARG A 69 76.34 5.16 -10.11
C ARG A 69 75.08 4.68 -9.37
N ALA A 70 74.04 5.49 -9.52
CA ALA A 70 72.65 5.04 -9.49
C ALA A 70 72.46 3.93 -10.54
N HIS A 71 72.10 2.73 -10.08
CA HIS A 71 71.48 1.72 -10.92
C HIS A 71 70.03 2.15 -11.18
N THR A 72 69.78 2.74 -12.34
CA THR A 72 68.44 2.76 -12.94
C THR A 72 68.10 1.32 -13.35
N GLU A 73 67.35 0.62 -12.51
CA GLU A 73 66.54 -0.50 -12.98
C GLU A 73 65.43 0.09 -13.88
N ALA A 74 65.55 -0.16 -15.18
CA ALA A 74 64.50 0.10 -16.13
C ALA A 74 63.32 -0.83 -15.80
N VAL A 75 62.29 -0.28 -15.14
CA VAL A 75 60.98 -0.91 -15.09
C VAL A 75 60.43 -0.82 -16.50
N GLU A 76 60.50 -1.94 -17.22
CA GLU A 76 59.90 -2.13 -18.53
C GLU A 76 58.41 -1.80 -18.44
N ALA A 77 57.99 -0.71 -19.09
CA ALA A 77 56.60 -0.28 -19.12
C ALA A 77 55.75 -1.35 -19.80
N SER A 78 55.04 -2.15 -19.00
CA SER A 78 54.03 -3.07 -19.51
C SER A 78 52.97 -2.26 -20.25
N LYS A 79 52.92 -2.38 -21.58
CA LYS A 79 51.92 -1.72 -22.43
C LYS A 79 50.51 -2.03 -21.89
N PRO A 80 49.58 -1.06 -21.87
CA PRO A 80 48.23 -1.31 -21.40
C PRO A 80 47.57 -2.31 -22.36
N VAL A 81 47.29 -3.52 -21.86
CA VAL A 81 46.63 -4.58 -22.64
C VAL A 81 45.13 -4.27 -22.72
N THR A 82 44.79 -3.23 -23.49
CA THR A 82 43.41 -2.86 -23.85
C THR A 82 42.71 -3.91 -24.73
N GLY A 83 43.47 -4.87 -25.28
CA GLY A 83 42.94 -5.98 -26.09
C GLY A 83 42.25 -7.09 -25.28
N LEU A 84 42.60 -7.29 -24.00
CA LEU A 84 42.16 -8.48 -23.24
C LEU A 84 40.90 -8.26 -22.39
N LEU A 85 40.51 -7.01 -22.12
CA LEU A 85 39.19 -6.66 -21.53
C LEU A 85 38.04 -6.78 -22.55
N ARG A 86 38.34 -6.81 -23.85
CA ARG A 86 37.34 -6.99 -24.90
C ARG A 86 36.75 -8.40 -24.90
N VAL A 87 37.56 -9.42 -24.61
CA VAL A 87 37.13 -10.82 -24.63
C VAL A 87 36.01 -11.12 -23.61
N PRO A 88 36.12 -10.76 -22.31
CA PRO A 88 35.04 -10.99 -21.35
C PRO A 88 33.82 -10.09 -21.58
N ALA A 89 34.00 -8.86 -22.08
CA ALA A 89 32.88 -7.99 -22.46
C ALA A 89 32.12 -8.55 -23.69
N ILE A 90 32.84 -9.07 -24.69
CA ILE A 90 32.27 -9.77 -25.84
C ILE A 90 31.57 -11.06 -25.36
N LEU A 91 32.16 -11.81 -24.43
CA LEU A 91 31.55 -13.01 -23.86
C LEU A 91 30.26 -12.69 -23.10
N ALA A 92 30.24 -11.62 -22.31
CA ALA A 92 29.07 -11.11 -21.62
C ALA A 92 27.97 -10.67 -22.60
N ILE A 93 28.33 -9.95 -23.66
CA ILE A 93 27.42 -9.57 -24.73
C ILE A 93 26.87 -10.82 -25.44
N VAL A 94 27.71 -11.82 -25.71
CA VAL A 94 27.28 -13.10 -26.33
C VAL A 94 26.35 -13.88 -25.40
N VAL A 95 26.57 -13.87 -24.09
CA VAL A 95 25.67 -14.50 -23.10
C VAL A 95 24.34 -13.75 -23.01
N VAL A 96 24.37 -12.40 -22.98
CA VAL A 96 23.16 -11.56 -23.01
C VAL A 96 22.38 -11.80 -24.29
N VAL A 97 23.04 -11.75 -25.45
CA VAL A 97 22.44 -12.00 -26.76
C VAL A 97 21.93 -13.44 -26.85
N GLY A 98 22.65 -14.42 -26.31
CA GLY A 98 22.23 -15.81 -26.24
C GLY A 98 21.00 -16.05 -25.35
N LEU A 99 20.91 -15.36 -24.20
CA LEU A 99 19.73 -15.40 -23.33
C LEU A 99 18.54 -14.65 -23.95
N VAL A 100 18.77 -13.48 -24.55
CA VAL A 100 17.74 -12.73 -25.28
C VAL A 100 17.20 -13.57 -26.43
N LEU A 101 18.05 -14.14 -27.28
CA LEU A 101 17.63 -15.05 -28.37
C LEU A 101 17.00 -16.34 -27.82
N GLY A 102 17.51 -16.84 -26.69
CA GLY A 102 17.01 -17.98 -25.92
C GLY A 102 15.57 -17.83 -25.43
N PHE A 103 15.21 -16.66 -24.90
CA PHE A 103 13.87 -16.38 -24.40
C PHE A 103 12.92 -15.79 -25.47
N THR A 104 13.44 -15.15 -26.52
CA THR A 104 12.62 -14.44 -27.54
C THR A 104 12.36 -15.22 -28.83
N THR A 105 13.12 -16.29 -29.12
CA THR A 105 12.93 -17.10 -30.35
C THR A 105 12.41 -18.51 -30.03
N GLN A 106 11.57 -19.07 -30.91
CA GLN A 106 11.05 -20.44 -30.74
C GLN A 106 12.17 -21.49 -30.67
N THR A 107 13.25 -21.29 -31.44
CA THR A 107 14.44 -22.16 -31.43
C THR A 107 15.20 -22.04 -30.12
N GLY A 108 15.38 -20.82 -29.60
CA GLY A 108 16.01 -20.56 -28.31
C GLY A 108 15.26 -21.18 -27.13
N GLN A 109 13.92 -21.08 -27.13
CA GLN A 109 13.08 -21.62 -26.05
C GLN A 109 13.13 -23.16 -26.00
N LYS A 110 13.25 -23.84 -27.15
CA LYS A 110 13.46 -25.30 -27.25
C LYS A 110 14.83 -25.75 -26.71
N ILE A 111 15.83 -24.87 -26.77
CA ILE A 111 17.17 -25.14 -26.22
C ILE A 111 17.18 -24.89 -24.71
N LEU A 112 16.55 -23.80 -24.25
CA LEU A 112 16.42 -23.47 -22.83
C LEU A 112 15.63 -24.49 -22.03
N SER A 113 14.61 -25.12 -22.63
CA SER A 113 13.82 -26.19 -21.99
C SER A 113 14.59 -27.48 -21.70
N LYS A 114 15.83 -27.60 -22.19
CA LYS A 114 16.72 -28.71 -21.84
C LYS A 114 17.62 -28.41 -20.64
N VAL A 115 17.71 -27.15 -20.21
CA VAL A 115 18.66 -26.68 -19.18
C VAL A 115 17.96 -26.03 -17.98
N ILE A 116 16.81 -25.38 -18.21
CA ILE A 116 16.03 -24.69 -17.18
C ILE A 116 14.76 -25.50 -16.86
N PRO A 117 14.39 -25.66 -15.58
CA PRO A 117 13.17 -26.37 -15.19
C PRO A 117 11.92 -25.84 -15.90
N GLU A 118 11.05 -26.75 -16.34
CA GLU A 118 9.80 -26.39 -17.03
C GLU A 118 8.91 -25.45 -16.21
N THR A 119 9.03 -25.44 -14.88
CA THR A 119 8.31 -24.54 -13.98
C THR A 119 8.69 -23.07 -14.20
N VAL A 120 9.96 -22.79 -14.44
CA VAL A 120 10.47 -21.45 -14.74
C VAL A 120 9.98 -21.02 -16.13
N ILE A 121 10.07 -21.91 -17.12
CA ILE A 121 9.59 -21.64 -18.49
C ILE A 121 8.07 -21.45 -18.51
N ARG A 122 7.31 -22.22 -17.73
CA ARG A 122 5.86 -22.03 -17.55
C ARG A 122 5.55 -20.70 -16.88
N ARG A 123 6.29 -20.28 -15.86
CA ARG A 123 6.14 -18.95 -15.25
C ARG A 123 6.44 -17.82 -16.24
N PHE A 124 7.48 -17.94 -17.06
CA PHE A 124 7.77 -16.96 -18.11
C PHE A 124 6.72 -16.95 -19.23
N LYS A 125 6.15 -18.10 -19.58
CA LYS A 125 5.02 -18.20 -20.51
C LYS A 125 3.71 -17.67 -19.90
N SER A 126 3.56 -17.71 -18.57
CA SER A 126 2.37 -17.23 -17.88
C SER A 126 2.41 -15.73 -17.57
N ILE A 127 3.58 -15.07 -17.65
CA ILE A 127 3.70 -13.61 -17.70
C ILE A 127 3.18 -13.14 -19.06
N THR A 128 1.85 -13.14 -19.19
CA THR A 128 1.12 -12.53 -20.29
C THR A 128 0.68 -11.14 -19.82
N LEU A 129 0.44 -10.19 -20.74
CA LEU A 129 -0.15 -8.87 -20.46
C LEU A 129 -1.58 -8.94 -19.84
N THR A 130 -2.06 -10.15 -19.57
CA THR A 130 -3.32 -10.51 -18.92
C THR A 130 -3.11 -11.14 -17.54
N ASP A 131 -1.89 -11.12 -16.98
CA ASP A 131 -1.68 -11.53 -15.60
C ASP A 131 -2.53 -10.62 -14.70
N ARG A 132 -3.47 -11.25 -13.97
CA ARG A 132 -4.43 -10.55 -13.13
C ARG A 132 -3.74 -9.61 -12.16
N SER A 133 -2.59 -9.99 -11.64
CA SER A 133 -1.82 -9.16 -10.71
C SER A 133 -1.35 -7.84 -11.34
N LEU A 134 -0.86 -7.87 -12.59
CA LEU A 134 -0.40 -6.67 -13.30
C LEU A 134 -1.56 -5.76 -13.71
N VAL A 135 -2.66 -6.34 -14.22
CA VAL A 135 -3.83 -5.57 -14.65
C VAL A 135 -4.49 -4.85 -13.47
N VAL A 136 -4.62 -5.51 -12.32
CA VAL A 136 -5.21 -4.88 -11.13
C VAL A 136 -4.30 -3.78 -10.56
N ARG A 137 -2.97 -3.92 -10.62
CA ARG A 137 -2.04 -2.83 -10.24
C ARG A 137 -2.17 -1.60 -11.15
N PHE A 138 -2.44 -1.80 -12.43
CA PHE A 138 -2.75 -0.69 -13.34
C PHE A 138 -4.05 0.00 -12.97
N PHE A 139 -5.10 -0.76 -12.60
CA PHE A 139 -6.34 -0.18 -12.07
C PHE A 139 -6.08 0.59 -10.77
N ALA A 140 -5.30 0.04 -9.84
CA ALA A 140 -4.91 0.75 -8.62
C ALA A 140 -4.18 2.07 -8.90
N THR A 141 -3.28 2.09 -9.90
CA THR A 141 -2.60 3.34 -10.31
C THR A 141 -3.56 4.35 -10.91
N LYS A 142 -4.55 3.90 -11.70
CA LYS A 142 -5.62 4.77 -12.23
C LYS A 142 -6.48 5.33 -11.09
N ASP A 143 -6.87 4.50 -10.15
CA ASP A 143 -7.72 4.89 -9.02
C ASP A 143 -6.96 5.86 -8.10
N ALA A 144 -5.66 5.66 -7.88
CA ALA A 144 -4.78 6.60 -7.18
C ALA A 144 -4.74 7.99 -7.85
N PHE A 145 -4.72 8.04 -9.18
CA PHE A 145 -4.80 9.31 -9.91
C PHE A 145 -6.17 10.00 -9.72
N LEU A 146 -7.26 9.24 -9.68
CA LEU A 146 -8.59 9.80 -9.42
C LEU A 146 -8.69 10.38 -7.99
N ILE A 147 -8.14 9.67 -6.99
CA ILE A 147 -8.05 10.17 -5.61
C ILE A 147 -7.28 11.50 -5.55
N ALA A 148 -6.12 11.57 -6.23
CA ALA A 148 -5.29 12.78 -6.24
C ALA A 148 -5.91 13.93 -7.04
N LYS A 149 -6.74 13.65 -8.05
CA LYS A 149 -7.52 14.68 -8.74
C LYS A 149 -8.50 15.36 -7.78
N ASP A 150 -9.14 14.58 -6.91
CA ASP A 150 -10.10 15.09 -5.94
C ASP A 150 -9.41 15.67 -4.70
N ASN A 151 -8.14 15.29 -4.46
CA ASN A 151 -7.30 15.79 -3.36
C ASN A 151 -5.93 16.25 -3.85
N PRO A 152 -5.81 17.41 -4.53
CA PRO A 152 -4.57 17.82 -5.20
C PRO A 152 -3.37 18.04 -4.27
N LEU A 153 -3.63 18.36 -2.99
CA LEU A 153 -2.61 18.57 -1.96
C LEU A 153 -2.23 17.28 -1.22
N GLY A 154 -2.85 16.15 -1.58
CA GLY A 154 -2.69 14.88 -0.89
C GLY A 154 -3.77 14.66 0.16
N THR A 155 -3.89 13.40 0.56
CA THR A 155 -4.89 12.92 1.53
C THR A 155 -4.28 12.67 2.91
N GLY A 156 -2.96 12.81 3.04
CA GLY A 156 -2.21 12.41 4.23
C GLY A 156 -1.78 10.94 4.18
N ALA A 157 -0.89 10.56 5.11
CA ALA A 157 -0.38 9.19 5.20
C ALA A 157 -1.51 8.18 5.44
N GLY A 158 -1.49 7.04 4.75
CA GLY A 158 -2.55 6.03 4.82
C GLY A 158 -3.82 6.38 4.03
N GLY A 159 -3.82 7.52 3.32
CA GLY A 159 -4.98 7.99 2.55
C GLY A 159 -5.39 7.06 1.41
N TRP A 160 -4.45 6.29 0.85
CA TRP A 160 -4.78 5.21 -0.08
C TRP A 160 -5.75 4.20 0.55
N ASN A 161 -5.32 3.58 1.66
CA ASN A 161 -6.02 2.46 2.31
C ASN A 161 -7.47 2.81 2.70
N VAL A 162 -7.73 4.06 3.07
CA VAL A 162 -9.06 4.52 3.51
C VAL A 162 -9.96 5.01 2.38
N LEU A 163 -9.41 5.38 1.21
CA LEU A 163 -10.19 5.98 0.12
C LEU A 163 -10.37 5.07 -1.09
N TYR A 164 -9.44 4.16 -1.39
CA TYR A 164 -9.38 3.53 -2.71
C TYR A 164 -10.67 2.78 -3.08
N HIS A 165 -11.33 2.13 -2.12
CA HIS A 165 -12.58 1.40 -2.33
C HIS A 165 -13.70 2.23 -2.97
N ARG A 166 -13.73 3.55 -2.73
CA ARG A 166 -14.71 4.47 -3.34
C ARG A 166 -14.46 4.72 -4.82
N TYR A 167 -13.23 4.53 -5.29
CA TYR A 167 -12.79 4.84 -6.65
C TYR A 167 -12.67 3.60 -7.54
N GLN A 168 -12.68 2.41 -6.94
CA GLN A 168 -12.53 1.15 -7.65
C GLN A 168 -13.59 0.95 -8.73
N THR A 169 -13.17 0.39 -9.86
CA THR A 169 -14.11 -0.10 -10.89
C THR A 169 -14.38 -1.59 -10.75
N ILE A 170 -13.52 -2.34 -10.05
CA ILE A 170 -13.73 -3.74 -9.66
C ILE A 170 -13.23 -3.94 -8.24
N LEU A 171 -13.80 -4.89 -7.51
CA LEU A 171 -13.38 -5.16 -6.14
C LEU A 171 -11.99 -5.82 -6.11
N TYR A 172 -11.05 -5.17 -5.43
CA TYR A 172 -9.73 -5.71 -5.08
C TYR A 172 -9.30 -5.19 -3.70
N TRP A 173 -8.36 -5.88 -3.05
CA TRP A 173 -7.90 -5.51 -1.71
C TRP A 173 -6.40 -5.30 -1.72
N PHE A 174 -5.95 -4.06 -1.49
CA PHE A 174 -4.53 -3.69 -1.42
C PHE A 174 -4.29 -2.74 -0.27
N THR A 175 -3.35 -3.08 0.62
CA THR A 175 -2.90 -2.17 1.68
C THR A 175 -2.10 -0.99 1.12
N GLU A 176 -1.45 -1.18 -0.03
CA GLU A 176 -0.62 -0.20 -0.69
C GLU A 176 -0.90 -0.17 -2.20
N THR A 177 -0.67 0.96 -2.86
CA THR A 177 -0.88 1.10 -4.32
C THR A 177 -0.06 0.13 -5.18
N HIS A 178 0.97 -0.52 -4.62
CA HIS A 178 1.98 -1.28 -5.36
C HIS A 178 2.68 -0.47 -6.47
N ASN A 179 2.75 0.85 -6.26
CA ASN A 179 3.46 1.82 -7.09
C ASN A 179 3.80 3.02 -6.20
N HIS A 180 5.06 3.15 -5.77
CA HIS A 180 5.42 4.17 -4.79
C HIS A 180 5.17 5.60 -5.28
N PHE A 181 5.22 5.86 -6.59
CA PHE A 181 4.87 7.17 -7.14
C PHE A 181 3.37 7.45 -7.00
N ALA A 182 2.53 6.44 -7.21
CA ALA A 182 1.09 6.53 -6.96
C ALA A 182 0.81 6.73 -5.46
N GLN A 183 1.55 6.05 -4.57
CA GLN A 183 1.46 6.27 -3.12
C GLN A 183 1.76 7.72 -2.76
N VAL A 184 2.91 8.25 -3.20
CA VAL A 184 3.31 9.65 -2.96
C VAL A 184 2.28 10.61 -3.53
N LEU A 185 1.74 10.32 -4.71
CA LEU A 185 0.70 11.13 -5.35
C LEU A 185 -0.60 11.18 -4.51
N VAL A 186 -1.03 10.05 -3.94
CA VAL A 186 -2.25 10.00 -3.12
C VAL A 186 -2.04 10.69 -1.77
N GLU A 187 -0.93 10.41 -1.10
CA GLU A 187 -0.70 10.84 0.28
C GLU A 187 -0.19 12.28 0.37
N ALA A 188 0.69 12.69 -0.54
CA ALA A 188 1.33 14.01 -0.55
C ALA A 188 0.94 14.90 -1.75
N GLY A 189 0.03 14.41 -2.60
CA GLY A 189 -0.53 15.17 -3.72
C GLY A 189 0.46 15.43 -4.84
N PHE A 190 0.07 16.31 -5.75
CA PHE A 190 0.96 16.79 -6.80
C PHE A 190 2.21 17.50 -6.24
N PRO A 191 2.14 18.34 -5.18
CA PRO A 191 3.33 18.96 -4.61
C PRO A 191 4.36 17.94 -4.12
N GLY A 192 3.91 16.90 -3.40
CA GLY A 192 4.77 15.82 -2.94
C GLY A 192 5.40 15.03 -4.08
N LEU A 193 4.61 14.67 -5.10
CA LEU A 193 5.12 13.97 -6.28
C LEU A 193 6.14 14.82 -7.05
N ILE A 194 5.89 16.12 -7.21
CA ILE A 194 6.82 17.05 -7.88
C ILE A 194 8.12 17.15 -7.09
N ALA A 195 8.06 17.32 -5.77
CA ALA A 195 9.25 17.37 -4.91
C ALA A 195 10.05 16.07 -4.99
N TYR A 196 9.38 14.92 -4.95
CA TYR A 196 9.99 13.61 -5.09
C TYR A 196 10.65 13.42 -6.46
N ALA A 197 9.98 13.86 -7.54
CA ALA A 197 10.54 13.83 -8.89
C ALA A 197 11.77 14.75 -9.03
N ILE A 198 11.72 15.97 -8.51
CA ILE A 198 12.85 16.92 -8.52
C ILE A 198 14.06 16.33 -7.78
N PHE A 199 13.83 15.68 -6.63
CA PHE A 199 14.89 15.00 -5.87
C PHE A 199 15.61 13.95 -6.73
N TRP A 200 14.88 13.04 -7.38
CA TRP A 200 15.49 12.01 -8.22
C TRP A 200 16.14 12.58 -9.48
N LEU A 201 15.46 13.49 -10.17
CA LEU A 201 15.99 14.13 -11.38
C LEU A 201 17.27 14.90 -11.09
N SER A 202 17.35 15.64 -9.99
CA SER A 202 18.55 16.38 -9.59
C SER A 202 19.70 15.44 -9.21
N THR A 203 19.41 14.34 -8.49
CA THR A 203 20.38 13.31 -8.13
C THR A 203 21.00 12.65 -9.37
N PHE A 204 20.17 12.16 -10.30
CA PHE A 204 20.64 11.52 -11.52
C PHE A 204 21.32 12.50 -12.48
N TRP A 205 20.84 13.74 -12.55
CA TRP A 205 21.49 14.79 -13.35
C TRP A 205 22.90 15.08 -12.84
N MET A 206 23.10 15.15 -11.53
CA MET A 206 24.41 15.36 -10.95
C MET A 206 25.34 14.15 -11.19
N ALA A 207 24.84 12.93 -10.99
CA ALA A 207 25.58 11.71 -11.29
C ALA A 207 25.98 11.63 -12.78
N PHE A 208 25.08 12.02 -13.68
CA PHE A 208 25.36 12.07 -15.12
C PHE A 208 26.45 13.11 -15.46
N LYS A 209 26.39 14.31 -14.87
CA LYS A 209 27.46 15.31 -15.04
C LYS A 209 28.81 14.80 -14.54
N ALA A 210 28.82 14.15 -13.37
CA ALA A 210 30.02 13.56 -12.78
C ALA A 210 30.61 12.49 -13.69
N TRP A 211 29.77 11.59 -14.21
CA TRP A 211 30.18 10.56 -15.16
C TRP A 211 30.76 11.15 -16.47
N ARG A 212 30.17 12.23 -16.99
CA ARG A 212 30.73 12.94 -18.16
C ARG A 212 32.09 13.56 -17.88
N VAL A 213 32.32 14.07 -16.67
CA VAL A 213 33.63 14.58 -16.23
C VAL A 213 34.64 13.44 -16.16
N SER A 214 34.30 12.32 -15.52
CA SER A 214 35.23 11.21 -15.35
C SER A 214 35.66 10.60 -16.68
N LYS A 215 34.76 10.54 -17.67
CA LYS A 215 35.12 10.07 -19.02
C LYS A 215 36.06 11.03 -19.75
N SER A 216 35.82 12.35 -19.67
CA SER A 216 36.71 13.35 -20.28
C SER A 216 38.05 13.48 -19.58
N ALA A 217 38.12 13.11 -18.29
CA ALA A 217 39.35 13.07 -17.49
C ALA A 217 40.33 11.99 -17.98
N GLU A 218 39.79 10.80 -18.31
CA GLU A 218 40.49 9.67 -18.91
C GLU A 218 41.20 10.05 -20.23
N GLU A 219 40.65 11.03 -20.96
CA GLU A 219 41.16 11.51 -22.25
C GLU A 219 42.27 12.58 -22.11
N GLY A 220 42.70 12.94 -20.89
CA GLY A 220 44.09 13.40 -20.72
C GLY A 220 44.44 14.54 -19.76
N LYS A 221 43.64 14.95 -18.76
CA LYS A 221 44.05 16.07 -17.84
C LYS A 221 43.64 16.01 -16.36
N SER A 222 43.09 14.91 -15.82
CA SER A 222 42.86 14.84 -14.35
C SER A 222 42.96 13.43 -13.76
N HIS A 223 43.56 13.32 -12.57
CA HIS A 223 43.70 12.09 -11.78
C HIS A 223 42.39 11.71 -11.08
N ILE A 224 41.33 11.37 -11.83
CA ILE A 224 40.13 10.74 -11.27
C ILE A 224 40.38 9.23 -11.28
N SER A 225 40.26 8.56 -10.12
CA SER A 225 40.55 7.13 -10.03
C SER A 225 39.46 6.29 -10.71
N ASP A 226 39.87 5.22 -11.41
CA ASP A 226 38.95 4.24 -12.01
C ASP A 226 38.01 3.62 -10.96
N THR A 227 38.49 3.50 -9.72
CA THR A 227 37.70 3.04 -8.57
C THR A 227 36.54 3.98 -8.27
N LEU A 228 36.76 5.30 -8.26
CA LEU A 228 35.70 6.28 -8.00
C LEU A 228 34.68 6.34 -9.15
N THR A 229 35.15 6.20 -10.40
CA THR A 229 34.27 6.14 -11.57
C THR A 229 33.39 4.88 -11.55
N SER A 230 33.97 3.72 -11.21
CA SER A 230 33.23 2.46 -11.12
C SER A 230 32.25 2.44 -9.94
N GLU A 231 32.59 3.03 -8.80
CA GLU A 231 31.68 3.24 -7.67
C GLU A 231 30.50 4.14 -8.05
N LEU A 232 30.75 5.29 -8.71
CA LEU A 232 29.72 6.21 -9.19
C LEU A 232 28.73 5.50 -10.11
N VAL A 233 29.24 4.76 -11.09
CA VAL A 233 28.42 4.05 -12.09
C VAL A 233 27.63 2.93 -11.44
N SER A 234 28.27 2.08 -10.63
CA SER A 234 27.61 0.94 -9.98
C SER A 234 26.54 1.38 -8.98
N THR A 235 26.83 2.37 -8.14
CA THR A 235 25.85 2.95 -7.21
C THR A 235 24.72 3.63 -7.97
N GLY A 236 25.04 4.37 -9.05
CA GLY A 236 24.05 5.00 -9.91
C GLY A 236 23.06 4.00 -10.53
N PHE A 237 23.57 2.88 -11.05
CA PHE A 237 22.73 1.80 -11.58
C PHE A 237 21.90 1.12 -10.48
N GLY A 238 22.48 0.86 -9.29
CA GLY A 238 21.76 0.26 -8.17
C GLY A 238 20.59 1.13 -7.70
N VAL A 239 20.84 2.43 -7.52
CA VAL A 239 19.80 3.41 -7.16
C VAL A 239 18.74 3.51 -8.25
N LEU A 240 19.13 3.60 -9.52
CA LEU A 240 18.19 3.67 -10.65
C LEU A 240 17.31 2.42 -10.73
N ALA A 241 17.90 1.23 -10.55
CA ALA A 241 17.17 -0.03 -10.57
C ALA A 241 16.11 -0.07 -9.47
N LEU A 242 16.45 0.33 -8.23
CA LEU A 242 15.51 0.38 -7.12
C LEU A 242 14.39 1.42 -7.34
N VAL A 243 14.72 2.60 -7.86
CA VAL A 243 13.72 3.64 -8.17
C VAL A 243 12.75 3.16 -9.25
N ILE A 244 13.24 2.58 -10.35
CA ILE A 244 12.40 2.02 -11.41
C ILE A 244 11.55 0.87 -10.86
N HIS A 245 12.14 -0.02 -10.08
CA HIS A 245 11.42 -1.15 -9.48
C HIS A 245 10.30 -0.69 -8.53
N SER A 246 10.53 0.37 -7.75
CA SER A 246 9.51 0.98 -6.87
C SER A 246 8.30 1.57 -7.61
N SER A 247 8.36 1.72 -8.94
CA SER A 247 7.18 2.09 -9.75
C SER A 247 6.21 0.94 -9.97
N ALA A 248 6.66 -0.31 -9.78
CA ALA A 248 5.87 -1.52 -9.99
C ALA A 248 5.68 -2.35 -8.71
N ASP A 249 6.34 -1.95 -7.60
CA ASP A 249 6.26 -2.61 -6.31
C ASP A 249 6.25 -1.63 -5.12
N PHE A 250 5.88 -2.14 -3.95
CA PHE A 250 5.73 -1.38 -2.70
C PHE A 250 6.97 -1.44 -1.79
N ASP A 251 8.13 -1.85 -2.32
CA ASP A 251 9.34 -2.11 -1.53
C ASP A 251 9.79 -0.96 -0.63
N LEU A 252 9.48 0.28 -0.98
CA LEU A 252 9.81 1.46 -0.17
C LEU A 252 8.93 1.63 1.07
N SER A 253 7.88 0.80 1.22
CA SER A 253 7.17 0.62 2.49
C SER A 253 7.97 -0.20 3.51
N LEU A 254 8.97 -0.98 3.07
CA LEU A 254 9.86 -1.73 3.95
C LEU A 254 10.99 -0.81 4.42
N PRO A 255 11.06 -0.45 5.72
CA PRO A 255 12.00 0.57 6.19
C PRO A 255 13.47 0.25 5.86
N ALA A 256 13.84 -1.03 5.90
CA ALA A 256 15.19 -1.48 5.56
C ALA A 256 15.59 -1.15 4.11
N ILE A 257 14.67 -1.35 3.15
CA ILE A 257 14.94 -1.08 1.72
C ILE A 257 14.95 0.43 1.48
N ALA A 258 14.02 1.16 2.07
CA ALA A 258 13.99 2.62 2.00
C ALA A 258 15.30 3.22 2.54
N MET A 259 15.75 2.80 3.73
CA MET A 259 17.02 3.24 4.32
C MET A 259 18.21 2.93 3.41
N ALA A 260 18.27 1.72 2.83
CA ALA A 260 19.34 1.35 1.90
C ALA A 260 19.35 2.22 0.64
N LEU A 261 18.17 2.50 0.05
CA LEU A 261 18.05 3.35 -1.12
C LEU A 261 18.53 4.78 -0.84
N PHE A 262 18.06 5.40 0.26
CA PHE A 262 18.45 6.77 0.59
C PHE A 262 19.92 6.88 1.01
N ALA A 263 20.48 5.87 1.68
CA ALA A 263 21.91 5.80 1.96
C ALA A 263 22.73 5.69 0.67
N ALA A 264 22.31 4.84 -0.28
CA ALA A 264 22.96 4.72 -1.58
C ALA A 264 22.84 6.00 -2.41
N ALA A 265 21.70 6.69 -2.36
CA ALA A 265 21.51 8.00 -3.00
C ALA A 265 22.45 9.06 -2.39
N GLY A 266 22.59 9.08 -1.06
CA GLY A 266 23.54 9.96 -0.37
C GLY A 266 24.99 9.68 -0.78
N SER A 267 25.38 8.41 -0.86
CA SER A 267 26.69 7.98 -1.37
C SER A 267 26.90 8.45 -2.81
N LEU A 268 25.92 8.21 -3.70
CA LEU A 268 25.96 8.63 -5.10
C LEU A 268 26.14 10.14 -5.23
N VAL A 269 25.41 10.93 -4.44
CA VAL A 269 25.54 12.40 -4.40
C VAL A 269 26.93 12.81 -3.92
N GLY A 270 27.45 12.17 -2.89
CA GLY A 270 28.80 12.40 -2.36
C GLY A 270 29.89 12.13 -3.40
N SER A 271 29.87 10.95 -4.01
CA SER A 271 30.86 10.55 -5.03
C SER A 271 30.74 11.41 -6.28
N SER A 272 29.52 11.80 -6.69
CA SER A 272 29.29 12.74 -7.79
C SER A 272 29.94 14.10 -7.53
N ARG A 273 29.77 14.65 -6.31
CA ARG A 273 30.38 15.92 -5.92
C ARG A 273 31.90 15.82 -5.98
N THR A 274 32.50 14.78 -5.41
CA THR A 274 33.96 14.56 -5.43
C THR A 274 34.52 14.56 -6.84
N VAL A 275 33.88 13.85 -7.78
CA VAL A 275 34.29 13.80 -9.19
C VAL A 275 34.17 15.18 -9.86
N LEU A 276 33.06 15.89 -9.62
CA LEU A 276 32.84 17.22 -10.20
C LEU A 276 33.84 18.26 -9.67
N TYR A 277 34.22 18.17 -8.39
CA TYR A 277 35.30 18.98 -7.80
C TYR A 277 36.66 18.63 -8.41
N ALA A 278 37.01 17.35 -8.51
CA ALA A 278 38.28 16.89 -9.08
C ALA A 278 38.43 17.29 -10.56
N GLY A 279 37.32 17.37 -11.30
CA GLY A 279 37.30 17.84 -12.68
C GLY A 279 37.12 19.36 -12.87
N GLY A 280 37.23 20.16 -11.79
CA GLY A 280 37.19 21.62 -11.85
C GLY A 280 35.84 22.23 -12.28
N ARG A 281 34.72 21.50 -12.12
CA ARG A 281 33.38 21.95 -12.55
C ARG A 281 32.49 22.46 -11.42
N VAL A 282 32.97 22.46 -10.18
CA VAL A 282 32.29 23.04 -9.02
C VAL A 282 33.30 23.91 -8.27
N ASP A 283 33.03 25.21 -8.17
CA ASP A 283 33.85 26.12 -7.38
C ASP A 283 33.81 25.68 -5.90
N PRO A 284 34.94 25.68 -5.16
CA PRO A 284 35.01 25.12 -3.81
C PRO A 284 34.08 25.78 -2.78
N THR A 285 33.48 26.93 -3.10
CA THR A 285 32.55 27.67 -2.24
C THR A 285 31.80 28.69 -3.11
N PRO A 286 30.55 29.06 -2.79
CA PRO A 286 29.99 30.32 -3.26
C PRO A 286 30.79 31.45 -2.56
N GLY A 287 31.86 31.93 -3.19
CA GLY A 287 32.63 33.09 -2.72
C GLY A 287 34.16 32.95 -2.57
N GLY A 288 34.77 31.80 -2.84
CA GLY A 288 36.24 31.63 -2.74
C GLY A 288 37.00 32.12 -3.98
N PRO A 289 38.22 32.68 -3.86
CA PRO A 289 38.97 33.24 -4.99
C PRO A 289 39.41 32.17 -6.00
N LYS A 290 39.29 32.51 -7.28
CA LYS A 290 39.38 31.61 -8.45
C LYS A 290 40.75 30.99 -8.77
N ASP A 291 41.79 31.20 -7.96
CA ASP A 291 43.13 30.71 -8.28
C ASP A 291 43.82 30.11 -7.04
N SER A 292 43.59 28.83 -6.75
CA SER A 292 44.41 28.11 -5.77
C SER A 292 45.04 26.86 -6.39
N LYS A 293 46.36 26.94 -6.60
CA LYS A 293 47.27 25.81 -6.83
C LYS A 293 47.08 24.72 -5.75
N PRO A 294 47.37 23.44 -6.04
CA PRO A 294 47.13 22.34 -5.10
C PRO A 294 47.89 22.60 -3.79
N VAL A 295 47.14 22.80 -2.71
CA VAL A 295 47.69 23.16 -1.41
C VAL A 295 48.31 21.93 -0.78
N SER A 296 49.63 21.96 -0.63
CA SER A 296 50.38 21.07 0.25
C SER A 296 49.86 21.18 1.68
N THR A 297 49.66 20.02 2.29
CA THR A 297 49.47 19.74 3.72
C THR A 297 49.75 20.89 4.70
N TRP A 298 48.75 21.15 5.56
CA TRP A 298 48.86 21.84 6.85
C TRP A 298 49.29 23.32 6.83
N LYS A 299 48.29 24.21 6.76
CA LYS A 299 48.26 25.46 7.52
C LYS A 299 46.80 25.88 7.74
N PHE A 300 46.27 25.51 8.89
CA PHE A 300 44.98 25.99 9.39
C PHE A 300 45.12 27.47 9.81
N MET A 301 44.01 28.20 9.70
CA MET A 301 43.78 29.62 10.07
C MET A 301 44.09 30.67 8.99
N GLY A 302 43.01 31.12 8.32
CA GLY A 302 43.01 32.32 7.50
C GLY A 302 41.67 32.61 6.82
N LYS A 303 40.80 33.37 7.52
CA LYS A 303 39.76 34.28 6.99
C LYS A 303 38.82 33.76 5.88
N ASP A 304 38.07 32.70 6.19
CA ASP A 304 36.66 32.48 5.76
C ASP A 304 36.06 31.22 6.45
N THR A 305 36.75 30.71 7.49
CA THR A 305 36.34 29.51 8.23
C THR A 305 35.09 29.74 9.07
N ARG A 306 34.83 30.97 9.53
CA ARG A 306 33.63 31.28 10.32
C ARG A 306 32.34 30.98 9.55
N ALA A 307 32.22 31.40 8.30
CA ALA A 307 31.01 31.16 7.51
C ALA A 307 30.79 29.66 7.22
N LEU A 308 31.87 28.89 7.05
CA LEU A 308 31.83 27.45 6.87
C LEU A 308 31.46 26.71 8.18
N GLU A 309 32.04 27.14 9.30
CA GLU A 309 31.72 26.64 10.65
C GLU A 309 30.26 26.92 11.02
N TRP A 310 29.74 28.12 10.71
CA TRP A 310 28.32 28.47 10.92
C TRP A 310 27.38 27.59 10.09
N ARG A 311 27.74 27.24 8.85
CA ARG A 311 26.93 26.33 8.02
C ARG A 311 26.88 24.92 8.59
N HIS A 312 28.01 24.37 9.03
CA HIS A 312 28.03 23.05 9.67
C HIS A 312 27.29 23.03 11.01
N LEU A 313 27.37 24.12 11.79
CA LEU A 313 26.57 24.29 13.01
C LEU A 313 25.08 24.38 12.70
N LEU A 314 24.68 25.09 11.64
CA LEU A 314 23.29 25.18 11.20
C LEU A 314 22.77 23.82 10.68
N ASP A 315 23.57 23.07 9.93
CA ASP A 315 23.23 21.73 9.46
C ASP A 315 23.03 20.78 10.67
N ALA A 316 23.98 20.76 11.61
CA ALA A 316 23.88 19.95 12.82
C ALA A 316 22.67 20.36 13.68
N PHE A 317 22.44 21.67 13.85
CA PHE A 317 21.27 22.18 14.55
C PHE A 317 19.97 21.76 13.86
N SER A 318 19.89 21.85 12.52
CA SER A 318 18.72 21.44 11.76
C SER A 318 18.41 19.95 11.90
N LEU A 319 19.45 19.10 11.96
CA LEU A 319 19.30 17.66 12.19
C LEU A 319 18.79 17.37 13.61
N VAL A 320 19.30 18.08 14.62
CA VAL A 320 18.81 17.95 16.00
C VAL A 320 17.36 18.41 16.10
N VAL A 321 17.00 19.54 15.50
CA VAL A 321 15.61 20.04 15.46
C VAL A 321 14.71 19.04 14.76
N LEU A 322 15.11 18.51 13.60
CA LEU A 322 14.35 17.49 12.87
C LEU A 322 14.17 16.21 13.70
N ALA A 323 15.23 15.75 14.38
CA ALA A 323 15.16 14.60 15.26
C ALA A 323 14.17 14.84 16.42
N VAL A 324 14.18 16.02 17.04
CA VAL A 324 13.21 16.38 18.10
C VAL A 324 11.77 16.43 17.57
N ILE A 325 11.56 17.03 16.40
CA ILE A 325 10.24 17.09 15.73
C ILE A 325 9.69 15.69 15.47
N ILE A 326 10.53 14.70 15.18
CA ILE A 326 10.11 13.31 14.96
C ILE A 326 9.94 12.55 16.28
N MET A 327 10.90 12.66 17.19
CA MET A 327 10.95 11.84 18.40
C MET A 327 9.89 12.23 19.43
N VAL A 328 9.54 13.52 19.56
CA VAL A 328 8.57 13.97 20.56
C VAL A 328 7.16 13.44 20.25
N PRO A 329 6.59 13.61 19.03
CA PRO A 329 5.32 12.97 18.66
C PRO A 329 5.37 11.45 18.75
N ALA A 330 6.45 10.83 18.25
CA ALA A 330 6.60 9.37 18.32
C ALA A 330 6.57 8.86 19.78
N GLY A 331 7.23 9.55 20.70
CA GLY A 331 7.20 9.23 22.13
C GLY A 331 5.82 9.41 22.76
N LYS A 332 5.04 10.41 22.31
CA LYS A 332 3.63 10.58 22.73
C LYS A 332 2.76 9.44 22.22
N TYR A 333 2.82 9.12 20.93
CA TYR A 333 2.07 8.00 20.34
C TYR A 333 2.42 6.67 20.99
N TYR A 334 3.70 6.43 21.29
CA TYR A 334 4.12 5.24 22.02
C TYR A 334 3.48 5.15 23.41
N LYS A 335 3.40 6.27 24.16
CA LYS A 335 2.70 6.30 25.46
C LYS A 335 1.19 6.09 25.30
N GLY A 336 0.58 6.68 24.28
CA GLY A 336 -0.82 6.45 23.93
C GLY A 336 -1.10 4.95 23.73
N MET A 337 -0.31 4.30 22.86
CA MET A 337 -0.41 2.87 22.61
C MET A 337 -0.17 2.02 23.87
N ALA A 338 0.79 2.39 24.71
CA ALA A 338 1.08 1.67 25.95
C ALA A 338 -0.11 1.74 26.94
N TYR A 339 -0.68 2.92 27.16
CA TYR A 339 -1.87 3.07 28.00
C TYR A 339 -3.10 2.40 27.39
N GLY A 340 -3.30 2.52 26.07
CA GLY A 340 -4.40 1.85 25.38
C GLY A 340 -4.32 0.34 25.52
N SER A 341 -3.12 -0.25 25.40
CA SER A 341 -2.92 -1.69 25.60
C SER A 341 -3.25 -2.14 27.04
N ILE A 342 -2.90 -1.34 28.05
CA ILE A 342 -3.30 -1.60 29.44
C ILE A 342 -4.82 -1.49 29.58
N GLY A 343 -5.45 -0.47 28.99
CA GLY A 343 -6.91 -0.30 29.00
C GLY A 343 -7.65 -1.50 28.41
N VAL A 344 -7.19 -2.02 27.28
CA VAL A 344 -7.74 -3.24 26.65
C VAL A 344 -7.60 -4.43 27.61
N GLN A 345 -6.46 -4.60 28.28
CA GLN A 345 -6.25 -5.67 29.25
C GLN A 345 -7.20 -5.57 30.45
N GLU A 346 -7.47 -4.37 30.95
CA GLU A 346 -8.44 -4.17 32.04
C GLU A 346 -9.88 -4.48 31.59
N PHE A 347 -10.27 -4.11 30.36
CA PHE A 347 -11.55 -4.54 29.79
C PHE A 347 -11.67 -6.07 29.68
N TYR A 348 -10.59 -6.77 29.30
CA TYR A 348 -10.57 -8.24 29.30
C TYR A 348 -10.77 -8.85 30.69
N LYS A 349 -10.29 -8.18 31.74
CA LYS A 349 -10.50 -8.58 33.15
C LYS A 349 -11.89 -8.19 33.69
N ARG A 350 -12.75 -7.57 32.87
CA ARG A 350 -14.03 -6.97 33.27
C ARG A 350 -13.90 -5.83 34.29
N ASN A 351 -12.77 -5.13 34.28
CA ASN A 351 -12.57 -3.93 35.07
C ASN A 351 -12.86 -2.69 34.21
N GLU A 352 -14.15 -2.36 34.07
CA GLU A 352 -14.60 -1.29 33.16
C GLU A 352 -14.03 0.09 33.55
N HIS A 353 -14.06 0.43 34.83
CA HIS A 353 -13.63 1.74 35.32
C HIS A 353 -12.15 2.01 35.01
N ASP A 354 -11.26 1.08 35.37
CA ASP A 354 -9.83 1.27 35.12
C ASP A 354 -9.50 1.16 33.63
N GLY A 355 -10.22 0.29 32.90
CA GLY A 355 -10.14 0.23 31.43
C GLY A 355 -10.43 1.57 30.78
N GLN A 356 -11.52 2.23 31.19
CA GLN A 356 -11.89 3.57 30.72
C GLN A 356 -10.84 4.63 31.11
N ASP A 357 -10.36 4.65 32.36
CA ASP A 357 -9.35 5.62 32.82
C ASP A 357 -8.04 5.50 32.01
N PHE A 358 -7.59 4.28 31.72
CA PHE A 358 -6.43 4.05 30.87
C PHE A 358 -6.67 4.44 29.41
N MET A 359 -7.87 4.23 28.87
CA MET A 359 -8.20 4.71 27.53
C MET A 359 -8.27 6.23 27.44
N TYR A 360 -8.79 6.93 28.45
CA TYR A 360 -8.73 8.39 28.50
C TYR A 360 -7.29 8.91 28.60
N LYS A 361 -6.42 8.23 29.36
CA LYS A 361 -4.97 8.51 29.34
C LYS A 361 -4.38 8.29 27.96
N ALA A 362 -4.78 7.23 27.24
CA ALA A 362 -4.34 6.96 25.88
C ALA A 362 -4.72 8.11 24.93
N ILE A 363 -5.98 8.55 24.96
CA ILE A 363 -6.49 9.69 24.17
C ILE A 363 -5.72 10.99 24.45
N ASN A 364 -5.32 11.24 25.70
CA ASN A 364 -4.55 12.43 26.06
C ASN A 364 -3.13 12.44 25.44
N TYR A 365 -2.53 11.27 25.23
CA TYR A 365 -1.21 11.16 24.60
C TYR A 365 -1.30 11.02 23.08
N ASP A 366 -2.32 10.31 22.59
CA ASP A 366 -2.59 10.08 21.18
C ASP A 366 -4.08 10.31 20.89
N PRO A 367 -4.47 11.56 20.58
CA PRO A 367 -5.86 11.90 20.32
C PRO A 367 -6.35 11.46 18.93
N HIS A 368 -5.46 10.96 18.07
CA HIS A 368 -5.77 10.66 16.66
C HIS A 368 -6.17 9.21 16.42
N THR A 369 -5.91 8.33 17.38
CA THR A 369 -6.35 6.93 17.30
C THR A 369 -7.82 6.82 17.71
N SER A 370 -8.68 6.53 16.73
CA SER A 370 -10.13 6.37 16.89
C SER A 370 -10.51 5.21 17.82
N THR A 371 -9.73 4.12 17.81
CA THR A 371 -10.06 2.87 18.51
C THR A 371 -10.17 3.06 20.03
N TYR A 372 -9.41 3.98 20.63
CA TYR A 372 -9.52 4.24 22.07
C TYR A 372 -10.92 4.70 22.49
N ALA A 373 -11.52 5.61 21.71
CA ALA A 373 -12.87 6.09 21.98
C ALA A 373 -13.92 5.01 21.67
N MET A 374 -13.68 4.18 20.65
CA MET A 374 -14.55 3.05 20.32
C MET A 374 -14.54 1.99 21.42
N ASP A 375 -13.39 1.67 21.99
CA ASP A 375 -13.27 0.72 23.10
C ASP A 375 -14.01 1.22 24.34
N ILE A 376 -13.95 2.53 24.64
CA ILE A 376 -14.78 3.14 25.68
C ILE A 376 -16.27 3.02 25.31
N ALA A 377 -16.66 3.29 24.06
CA ALA A 377 -18.05 3.17 23.62
C ALA A 377 -18.60 1.73 23.78
N VAL A 378 -17.77 0.72 23.53
CA VAL A 378 -18.11 -0.70 23.74
C VAL A 378 -18.50 -0.96 25.20
N SER A 379 -17.75 -0.40 26.16
CA SER A 379 -18.07 -0.55 27.60
C SER A 379 -19.43 0.07 27.95
N TYR A 380 -19.76 1.24 27.40
CA TYR A 380 -21.06 1.89 27.63
C TYR A 380 -22.21 1.19 26.93
N PHE A 381 -22.01 0.59 25.74
CA PHE A 381 -23.05 -0.23 25.12
C PHE A 381 -23.32 -1.53 25.88
N ARG A 382 -22.31 -2.10 26.54
CA ARG A 382 -22.49 -3.25 27.45
C ARG A 382 -23.36 -2.85 28.63
N GLU A 383 -23.05 -1.74 29.28
CA GLU A 383 -23.87 -1.20 30.36
C GLU A 383 -25.30 -0.87 29.90
N TYR A 384 -25.45 -0.28 28.70
CA TYR A 384 -26.76 -0.02 28.11
C TYR A 384 -27.58 -1.29 27.92
N LYS A 385 -26.98 -2.38 27.42
CA LYS A 385 -27.69 -3.66 27.27
C LYS A 385 -28.21 -4.19 28.60
N GLU A 386 -27.45 -4.03 29.68
CA GLU A 386 -27.80 -4.52 31.01
C GLU A 386 -28.83 -3.61 31.71
N THR A 387 -28.70 -2.30 31.56
CA THR A 387 -29.48 -1.30 32.34
C THR A 387 -30.64 -0.69 31.57
N GLN A 388 -30.63 -0.77 30.23
CA GLN A 388 -31.52 -0.04 29.32
C GLN A 388 -31.55 1.49 29.57
N ASN A 389 -30.45 2.04 30.12
CA ASN A 389 -30.35 3.47 30.43
C ASN A 389 -30.06 4.31 29.16
N PRO A 390 -30.96 5.19 28.70
CA PRO A 390 -30.72 5.99 27.50
C PRO A 390 -29.54 6.97 27.63
N GLY A 391 -29.15 7.34 28.85
CA GLY A 391 -27.99 8.19 29.10
C GLY A 391 -26.65 7.53 28.72
N THR A 392 -26.50 6.23 28.97
CA THR A 392 -25.27 5.48 28.63
C THR A 392 -25.17 5.26 27.13
N ALA A 393 -26.29 4.96 26.46
CA ALA A 393 -26.35 4.90 25.00
C ALA A 393 -25.96 6.24 24.35
N LYS A 394 -26.43 7.36 24.89
CA LYS A 394 -26.06 8.70 24.38
C LYS A 394 -24.56 8.98 24.54
N LEU A 395 -23.96 8.57 25.65
CA LEU A 395 -22.53 8.72 25.90
C LEU A 395 -21.70 7.86 24.93
N ALA A 396 -22.11 6.61 24.70
CA ALA A 396 -21.50 5.72 23.72
C ALA A 396 -21.53 6.31 22.30
N LYS A 397 -22.70 6.82 21.87
CA LYS A 397 -22.84 7.52 20.58
C LYS A 397 -21.94 8.75 20.47
N THR A 398 -21.81 9.54 21.53
CA THR A 398 -20.92 10.72 21.55
C THR A 398 -19.44 10.32 21.36
N LEU A 399 -19.03 9.17 21.92
CA LEU A 399 -17.69 8.63 21.74
C LEU A 399 -17.47 8.10 20.32
N LEU A 400 -18.47 7.46 19.72
CA LEU A 400 -18.44 7.08 18.31
C LEU A 400 -18.32 8.31 17.41
N GLU A 401 -19.09 9.38 17.65
CA GLU A 401 -18.95 10.64 16.93
C GLU A 401 -17.54 11.25 17.09
N PHE A 402 -16.95 11.16 18.27
CA PHE A 402 -15.57 11.58 18.49
C PHE A 402 -14.59 10.73 17.65
N ALA A 403 -14.76 9.40 17.64
CA ALA A 403 -13.95 8.50 16.82
C ALA A 403 -14.08 8.81 15.31
N ARG A 404 -15.30 9.08 14.83
CA ARG A 404 -15.58 9.51 13.45
C ARG A 404 -14.78 10.76 13.06
N ARG A 405 -14.60 11.72 13.98
CA ARG A 405 -13.84 12.95 13.69
C ARG A 405 -12.34 12.70 13.55
N GLN A 406 -11.80 11.71 14.27
CA GLN A 406 -10.39 11.35 14.16
C GLN A 406 -10.10 10.56 12.88
N ASN A 407 -11.00 9.68 12.47
CA ASN A 407 -10.81 8.80 11.32
C ASN A 407 -12.04 8.72 10.41
N PRO A 408 -12.40 9.81 9.69
CA PRO A 408 -13.68 9.92 9.00
C PRO A 408 -13.87 8.91 7.86
N TYR A 409 -12.78 8.47 7.24
CA TYR A 409 -12.79 7.62 6.06
C TYR A 409 -12.41 6.16 6.32
N ASN A 410 -12.13 5.77 7.56
CA ASN A 410 -11.73 4.40 7.85
C ASN A 410 -12.92 3.45 7.81
N LEU A 411 -12.86 2.50 6.87
CA LEU A 411 -13.90 1.50 6.67
C LEU A 411 -14.03 0.53 7.85
N ALA A 412 -12.91 0.10 8.44
CA ALA A 412 -12.94 -0.85 9.55
C ALA A 412 -13.61 -0.25 10.78
N ASP A 413 -13.30 1.01 11.11
CA ASP A 413 -13.93 1.75 12.20
C ASP A 413 -15.44 1.90 11.95
N ARG A 414 -15.83 2.18 10.69
CA ARG A 414 -17.24 2.30 10.31
C ARG A 414 -18.01 0.99 10.45
N VAL A 415 -17.39 -0.12 10.04
CA VAL A 415 -17.98 -1.45 10.16
C VAL A 415 -18.12 -1.85 11.63
N ALA A 416 -17.11 -1.60 12.46
CA ALA A 416 -17.19 -1.85 13.90
C ALA A 416 -18.26 -0.97 14.57
N GLU A 417 -18.40 0.29 14.16
CA GLU A 417 -19.50 1.17 14.60
C GLU A 417 -20.88 0.58 14.27
N PHE A 418 -21.07 0.11 13.02
CA PHE A 418 -22.30 -0.58 12.61
C PHE A 418 -22.58 -1.81 13.50
N GLU A 419 -21.58 -2.67 13.69
CA GLU A 419 -21.71 -3.90 14.49
C GLU A 419 -22.08 -3.58 15.96
N LEU A 420 -21.48 -2.54 16.53
CA LEU A 420 -21.78 -2.07 17.88
C LEU A 420 -23.23 -1.62 18.01
N LEU A 421 -23.68 -0.71 17.15
CA LEU A 421 -25.04 -0.16 17.15
C LEU A 421 -26.08 -1.25 16.88
N PHE A 422 -25.84 -2.08 15.87
CA PHE A 422 -26.74 -3.18 15.51
C PHE A 422 -26.87 -4.16 16.68
N SER A 423 -25.75 -4.56 17.30
CA SER A 423 -25.79 -5.46 18.45
C SER A 423 -26.51 -4.86 19.64
N ALA A 424 -26.49 -3.53 19.80
CA ALA A 424 -27.18 -2.79 20.87
C ALA A 424 -28.68 -2.62 20.62
N GLY A 425 -29.21 -3.10 19.49
CA GLY A 425 -30.61 -2.92 19.10
C GLY A 425 -30.95 -1.50 18.62
N LEU A 426 -29.94 -0.68 18.35
CA LEU A 426 -30.09 0.67 17.85
C LEU A 426 -30.14 0.64 16.32
N TYR A 427 -31.20 0.04 15.78
CA TYR A 427 -31.30 -0.28 14.36
C TYR A 427 -31.41 0.94 13.46
N ASP A 428 -31.99 2.05 13.94
CA ASP A 428 -32.08 3.29 13.17
C ASP A 428 -30.69 3.85 12.86
N ASP A 429 -29.86 4.02 13.90
CA ASP A 429 -28.48 4.50 13.74
C ASP A 429 -27.63 3.49 12.96
N ALA A 430 -27.81 2.19 13.23
CA ALA A 430 -27.08 1.14 12.52
C ALA A 430 -27.40 1.17 11.01
N THR A 431 -28.65 1.45 10.64
CA THR A 431 -29.06 1.56 9.23
C THR A 431 -28.41 2.75 8.55
N ASP A 432 -28.35 3.90 9.24
CA ASP A 432 -27.67 5.09 8.72
C ASP A 432 -26.17 4.80 8.50
N VAL A 433 -25.52 4.11 9.43
CA VAL A 433 -24.11 3.69 9.28
C VAL A 433 -23.94 2.67 8.15
N ALA A 434 -24.84 1.69 8.03
CA ALA A 434 -24.80 0.70 6.94
C ALA A 434 -24.92 1.37 5.57
N TYR A 435 -25.77 2.40 5.46
CA TYR A 435 -25.88 3.19 4.24
C TYR A 435 -24.56 3.89 3.92
N GLU A 436 -23.93 4.57 4.88
CA GLU A 436 -22.61 5.19 4.70
C GLU A 436 -21.58 4.15 4.22
N ILE A 437 -21.56 2.95 4.80
CA ILE A 437 -20.62 1.88 4.41
C ILE A 437 -20.79 1.49 2.94
N THR A 438 -22.04 1.39 2.44
CA THR A 438 -22.28 1.10 1.02
C THR A 438 -21.77 2.19 0.08
N GLU A 439 -21.60 3.43 0.55
CA GLU A 439 -20.94 4.49 -0.22
C GLU A 439 -19.41 4.45 -0.10
N MET A 440 -18.90 3.94 1.02
CA MET A 440 -17.45 3.76 1.24
C MET A 440 -16.86 2.62 0.40
N ILE A 441 -17.62 1.55 0.19
CA ILE A 441 -17.21 0.37 -0.58
C ILE A 441 -18.38 -0.15 -1.43
N PRO A 442 -18.72 0.55 -2.52
CA PRO A 442 -19.93 0.28 -3.31
C PRO A 442 -19.93 -1.05 -4.07
N LEU A 443 -18.78 -1.72 -4.17
CA LEU A 443 -18.60 -2.97 -4.92
C LEU A 443 -18.61 -4.24 -4.06
N ASP A 444 -18.82 -4.12 -2.74
CA ASP A 444 -18.91 -5.27 -1.84
C ASP A 444 -20.36 -5.52 -1.41
N ILE A 445 -20.92 -6.62 -1.93
CA ILE A 445 -22.31 -7.04 -1.72
C ILE A 445 -22.65 -7.24 -0.24
N LYS A 446 -21.66 -7.63 0.59
CA LYS A 446 -21.87 -7.88 2.02
C LYS A 446 -22.46 -6.66 2.73
N PHE A 447 -22.05 -5.44 2.34
CA PHE A 447 -22.53 -4.24 3.01
C PHE A 447 -23.93 -3.82 2.56
N TYR A 448 -24.38 -4.23 1.36
CA TYR A 448 -25.78 -4.13 0.99
C TYR A 448 -26.65 -5.13 1.76
N GLU A 449 -26.11 -6.31 2.10
CA GLU A 449 -26.79 -7.25 3.00
C GLU A 449 -26.90 -6.68 4.42
N HIS A 450 -25.86 -6.00 4.93
CA HIS A 450 -25.92 -5.28 6.20
C HIS A 450 -26.96 -4.16 6.18
N LEU A 451 -27.02 -3.39 5.09
CA LEU A 451 -28.03 -2.34 4.90
C LEU A 451 -29.45 -2.92 4.86
N ALA A 452 -29.67 -3.98 4.07
CA ALA A 452 -30.95 -4.67 4.01
C ALA A 452 -31.35 -5.22 5.38
N LEU A 453 -30.42 -5.86 6.10
CA LEU A 453 -30.67 -6.43 7.41
C LEU A 453 -31.04 -5.36 8.45
N SER A 454 -30.24 -4.31 8.58
CA SER A 454 -30.48 -3.23 9.55
C SER A 454 -31.76 -2.46 9.25
N ALA A 455 -31.98 -2.07 8.00
CA ALA A 455 -33.20 -1.38 7.58
C ALA A 455 -34.44 -2.25 7.84
N LYS A 456 -34.34 -3.55 7.60
CA LYS A 456 -35.40 -4.52 7.88
C LYS A 456 -35.71 -4.61 9.37
N GLU A 457 -34.70 -4.74 10.24
CA GLU A 457 -34.93 -4.76 11.70
C GLU A 457 -35.51 -3.44 12.23
N ALA A 458 -35.05 -2.28 11.71
CA ALA A 458 -35.61 -0.97 12.04
C ALA A 458 -37.08 -0.85 11.60
N MET A 459 -37.37 -1.25 10.37
CA MET A 459 -38.73 -1.29 9.80
C MET A 459 -39.67 -2.15 10.65
N MET A 460 -39.23 -3.35 11.05
CA MET A 460 -40.04 -4.26 11.86
C MET A 460 -40.26 -3.74 13.29
N THR A 461 -39.25 -3.10 13.88
CA THR A 461 -39.35 -2.46 15.21
C THR A 461 -40.40 -1.36 15.20
N HIS A 462 -40.38 -0.47 14.20
CA HIS A 462 -41.39 0.57 14.05
C HIS A 462 -42.77 0.00 13.71
N GLY A 463 -42.84 -1.02 12.84
CA GLY A 463 -44.11 -1.69 12.49
C GLY A 463 -44.82 -2.29 13.71
N ALA A 464 -44.06 -2.91 14.62
CA ALA A 464 -44.59 -3.43 15.88
C ALA A 464 -45.14 -2.30 16.78
N LEU A 465 -44.47 -1.14 16.85
CA LEU A 465 -44.93 0.02 17.61
C LEU A 465 -46.22 0.61 17.02
N VAL A 466 -46.36 0.69 15.70
CA VAL A 466 -47.60 1.16 15.03
C VAL A 466 -48.82 0.32 15.43
N LEU A 467 -48.63 -0.98 15.67
CA LEU A 467 -49.69 -1.91 16.08
C LEU A 467 -49.90 -1.99 17.60
N SER A 468 -49.02 -1.39 18.40
CA SER A 468 -49.11 -1.45 19.86
C SER A 468 -50.30 -0.66 20.40
N GLN A 469 -50.95 -1.20 21.43
CA GLN A 469 -52.10 -0.56 22.07
C GLN A 469 -51.60 0.54 23.03
N GLY A 470 -52.14 1.75 22.92
CA GLY A 470 -51.87 2.86 23.85
C GLY A 470 -50.87 3.93 23.38
N ILE A 471 -50.36 3.85 22.15
CA ILE A 471 -49.57 4.92 21.54
C ILE A 471 -50.47 6.06 21.04
N GLN A 472 -50.05 7.31 21.26
CA GLN A 472 -50.74 8.51 20.74
C GLN A 472 -50.67 8.58 19.21
N ASP A 473 -51.72 9.11 18.57
CA ASP A 473 -51.83 9.17 17.09
C ASP A 473 -50.62 9.83 16.41
N GLN A 474 -50.03 10.87 17.02
CA GLN A 474 -48.84 11.55 16.50
C GLN A 474 -47.62 10.61 16.47
N SER A 475 -47.35 9.89 17.57
CA SER A 475 -46.24 8.93 17.63
C SER A 475 -46.48 7.72 16.72
N LYS A 476 -47.74 7.35 16.50
CA LYS A 476 -48.11 6.32 15.52
C LYS A 476 -47.77 6.75 14.09
N GLN A 477 -48.05 8.01 13.73
CA GLN A 477 -47.69 8.56 12.43
C GLN A 477 -46.17 8.61 12.22
N GLU A 478 -45.41 9.04 13.23
CA GLU A 478 -43.94 9.05 13.19
C GLU A 478 -43.37 7.65 12.91
N HIS A 479 -43.91 6.62 13.56
CA HIS A 479 -43.49 5.23 13.30
C HIS A 479 -43.92 4.74 11.92
N THR A 480 -45.12 5.09 11.43
CA THR A 480 -45.53 4.76 10.05
C THR A 480 -44.61 5.40 9.01
N ASP A 481 -44.21 6.66 9.22
CA ASP A 481 -43.27 7.36 8.34
C ASP A 481 -41.88 6.71 8.37
N ALA A 482 -41.43 6.25 9.55
CA ALA A 482 -40.20 5.48 9.67
C ALA A 482 -40.27 4.12 8.93
N VAL A 483 -41.38 3.38 9.05
CA VAL A 483 -41.59 2.13 8.27
C VAL A 483 -41.47 2.42 6.77
N ARG A 484 -42.11 3.50 6.29
CA ARG A 484 -42.04 3.90 4.87
C ARG A 484 -40.62 4.25 4.45
N ARG A 485 -39.89 5.02 5.27
CA ARG A 485 -38.48 5.37 5.04
C ARG A 485 -37.61 4.13 4.83
N TYR A 486 -37.70 3.15 5.72
CA TYR A 486 -36.89 1.93 5.63
C TYR A 486 -37.33 1.00 4.49
N ALA A 487 -38.62 0.93 4.21
CA ALA A 487 -39.14 0.21 3.05
C ALA A 487 -38.59 0.79 1.73
N ASP A 488 -38.59 2.12 1.58
CA ASP A 488 -38.04 2.79 0.41
C ASP A 488 -36.53 2.58 0.29
N LEU A 489 -35.80 2.59 1.41
CA LEU A 489 -34.37 2.31 1.44
C LEU A 489 -34.03 0.88 0.98
N ILE A 490 -34.79 -0.13 1.43
CA ILE A 490 -34.63 -1.53 0.99
C ILE A 490 -34.92 -1.65 -0.52
N LYS A 491 -35.97 -1.02 -1.02
CA LYS A 491 -36.31 -1.00 -2.46
C LYS A 491 -35.26 -0.28 -3.31
N GLU A 492 -34.49 0.64 -2.75
CA GLU A 492 -33.41 1.31 -3.48
C GLU A 492 -32.22 0.38 -3.77
N ILE A 493 -32.00 -0.65 -2.94
CA ILE A 493 -30.80 -1.52 -2.99
C ILE A 493 -30.57 -2.12 -4.38
N PRO A 494 -31.55 -2.78 -5.04
CA PRO A 494 -31.35 -3.33 -6.38
C PRO A 494 -30.90 -2.28 -7.40
N ALA A 495 -31.50 -1.08 -7.38
CA ALA A 495 -31.13 0.00 -8.28
C ALA A 495 -29.71 0.53 -8.02
N ARG A 496 -29.27 0.56 -6.75
CA ARG A 496 -27.88 0.89 -6.39
C ARG A 496 -26.90 -0.15 -6.92
N LEU A 497 -27.20 -1.44 -6.76
CA LEU A 497 -26.37 -2.52 -7.28
C LEU A 497 -26.26 -2.46 -8.81
N GLU A 498 -27.36 -2.26 -9.53
CA GLU A 498 -27.36 -2.10 -10.99
C GLU A 498 -26.54 -0.89 -11.45
N ARG A 499 -26.64 0.25 -10.75
CA ARG A 499 -25.80 1.43 -11.04
C ARG A 499 -24.31 1.11 -11.00
N GLN A 500 -23.88 0.27 -10.06
CA GLN A 500 -22.48 -0.15 -9.97
C GLN A 500 -22.09 -1.13 -11.09
N LYS A 501 -22.98 -2.05 -11.48
CA LYS A 501 -22.73 -3.03 -12.57
C LYS A 501 -22.49 -2.36 -13.92
N VAL A 502 -23.17 -1.26 -14.22
CA VAL A 502 -23.07 -0.56 -15.53
C VAL A 502 -21.62 -0.17 -15.87
N GLY A 503 -20.80 0.15 -14.86
CA GLY A 503 -19.38 0.49 -15.05
C GLY A 503 -18.47 -0.70 -15.37
N ILE A 504 -18.93 -1.94 -15.11
CA ILE A 504 -18.11 -3.15 -15.14
C ILE A 504 -18.25 -3.83 -16.50
N THR A 505 -17.57 -3.24 -17.50
CA THR A 505 -17.62 -3.70 -18.89
C THR A 505 -16.23 -3.98 -19.46
N GLY A 506 -16.17 -4.68 -20.60
CA GLY A 506 -14.92 -4.96 -21.30
C GLY A 506 -13.92 -5.73 -20.44
N VAL A 507 -12.73 -5.14 -20.23
CA VAL A 507 -11.67 -5.76 -19.42
C VAL A 507 -12.10 -5.93 -17.96
N TYR A 508 -12.88 -5.01 -17.39
CA TYR A 508 -13.32 -5.12 -15.99
C TYR A 508 -14.18 -6.36 -15.74
N ALA A 509 -15.13 -6.65 -16.64
CA ALA A 509 -15.99 -7.84 -16.55
C ALA A 509 -15.22 -9.16 -16.73
N GLN A 510 -14.08 -9.14 -17.43
CA GLN A 510 -13.19 -10.30 -17.54
C GLN A 510 -12.38 -10.53 -16.25
N MET A 511 -12.10 -9.45 -15.51
CA MET A 511 -11.30 -9.47 -14.28
C MET A 511 -12.13 -9.72 -13.02
N TRP A 512 -13.40 -9.32 -13.03
CA TRP A 512 -14.32 -9.43 -11.91
C TRP A 512 -15.75 -9.65 -12.39
N ASN A 513 -16.42 -10.67 -11.86
CA ASN A 513 -17.74 -11.07 -12.33
C ASN A 513 -18.81 -10.08 -11.79
N PRO A 514 -19.50 -9.31 -12.65
CA PRO A 514 -20.51 -8.34 -12.20
C PRO A 514 -21.71 -8.98 -11.52
N LYS A 515 -21.95 -10.29 -11.73
CA LYS A 515 -23.00 -11.05 -11.02
C LYS A 515 -22.78 -11.15 -9.51
N GLN A 516 -21.58 -10.80 -9.02
CA GLN A 516 -21.34 -10.68 -7.57
C GLN A 516 -22.19 -9.57 -6.91
N LEU A 517 -22.78 -8.67 -7.70
CA LEU A 517 -23.72 -7.63 -7.24
C LEU A 517 -25.18 -7.99 -7.54
N ASP A 518 -25.49 -9.26 -7.86
CA ASP A 518 -26.88 -9.69 -7.99
C ASP A 518 -27.58 -9.67 -6.63
N VAL A 519 -28.90 -9.46 -6.63
CA VAL A 519 -29.70 -9.47 -5.40
C VAL A 519 -29.54 -10.81 -4.70
N THR A 520 -29.03 -10.78 -3.47
CA THR A 520 -28.81 -11.97 -2.66
C THR A 520 -30.05 -12.35 -1.86
N GLN A 521 -30.06 -13.56 -1.30
CA GLN A 521 -31.19 -14.07 -0.52
C GLN A 521 -31.52 -13.21 0.73
N PRO A 522 -30.54 -12.68 1.49
CA PRO A 522 -30.83 -11.73 2.56
C PRO A 522 -31.54 -10.45 2.09
N ILE A 523 -31.13 -9.90 0.94
CA ILE A 523 -31.76 -8.70 0.35
C ILE A 523 -33.18 -9.06 -0.14
N ALA A 524 -33.35 -10.21 -0.79
CA ALA A 524 -34.64 -10.71 -1.24
C ALA A 524 -35.61 -10.92 -0.06
N LEU A 525 -35.14 -11.41 1.09
CA LEU A 525 -35.98 -11.53 2.29
C LEU A 525 -36.53 -10.17 2.73
N ALA A 526 -35.67 -9.14 2.80
CA ALA A 526 -36.07 -7.80 3.15
C ALA A 526 -37.07 -7.20 2.14
N LEU A 527 -36.82 -7.38 0.84
CA LEU A 527 -37.74 -6.96 -0.23
C LEU A 527 -39.10 -7.66 -0.13
N GLY A 528 -39.12 -8.96 0.15
CA GLY A 528 -40.34 -9.74 0.35
C GLY A 528 -41.18 -9.19 1.51
N GLN A 529 -40.53 -8.83 2.62
CA GLN A 529 -41.20 -8.20 3.77
C GLN A 529 -41.73 -6.80 3.45
N VAL A 530 -41.00 -6.00 2.68
CA VAL A 530 -41.52 -4.70 2.20
C VAL A 530 -42.78 -4.90 1.36
N HIS A 531 -42.74 -5.80 0.37
CA HIS A 531 -43.90 -6.07 -0.49
C HIS A 531 -45.08 -6.66 0.28
N PHE A 532 -44.83 -7.41 1.35
CA PHE A 532 -45.85 -7.84 2.29
C PHE A 532 -46.55 -6.65 2.97
N LEU A 533 -45.78 -5.68 3.47
CA LEU A 533 -46.32 -4.47 4.09
C LEU A 533 -47.05 -3.57 3.08
N GLU A 534 -46.65 -3.56 1.82
CA GLU A 534 -47.33 -2.87 0.71
C GLU A 534 -48.58 -3.62 0.21
N GLY A 535 -48.78 -4.88 0.61
CA GLY A 535 -49.86 -5.72 0.09
C GLY A 535 -49.65 -6.15 -1.37
N ASN A 536 -48.41 -6.13 -1.87
CA ASN A 536 -48.06 -6.61 -3.20
C ASN A 536 -47.79 -8.13 -3.16
N PHE A 537 -48.84 -8.91 -3.43
CA PHE A 537 -48.81 -10.37 -3.32
C PHE A 537 -47.76 -11.04 -4.22
N GLU A 538 -47.71 -10.69 -5.51
CA GLU A 538 -46.86 -11.36 -6.50
C GLU A 538 -45.37 -11.13 -6.19
N ALA A 539 -44.97 -9.87 -5.98
CA ALA A 539 -43.59 -9.53 -5.67
C ALA A 539 -43.15 -10.06 -4.30
N CYS A 540 -44.07 -10.16 -3.33
CA CYS A 540 -43.82 -10.78 -2.03
C CYS A 540 -43.48 -12.27 -2.18
N VAL A 541 -44.31 -13.04 -2.90
CA VAL A 541 -44.09 -14.48 -3.13
C VAL A 541 -42.77 -14.73 -3.87
N GLU A 542 -42.48 -13.96 -4.92
CA GLU A 542 -41.24 -14.10 -5.69
C GLU A 542 -39.99 -13.92 -4.82
N ASN A 543 -39.93 -12.83 -4.06
CA ASN A 543 -38.78 -12.49 -3.24
C ASN A 543 -38.59 -13.44 -2.06
N LEU A 544 -39.67 -13.84 -1.37
CA LEU A 544 -39.60 -14.80 -0.27
C LEU A 544 -39.22 -16.21 -0.77
N THR A 545 -39.68 -16.61 -1.95
CA THR A 545 -39.26 -17.88 -2.59
C THR A 545 -37.78 -17.84 -2.99
N LEU A 546 -37.26 -16.68 -3.41
CA LEU A 546 -35.83 -16.51 -3.64
C LEU A 546 -35.04 -16.61 -2.33
N ALA A 547 -35.52 -15.94 -1.27
CA ALA A 547 -34.90 -15.95 0.05
C ALA A 547 -34.82 -17.36 0.65
N SER A 548 -35.88 -18.17 0.50
CA SER A 548 -35.96 -19.52 1.07
C SER A 548 -34.94 -20.51 0.48
N LYS A 549 -34.27 -20.17 -0.63
CA LYS A 549 -33.20 -21.01 -1.21
C LYS A 549 -31.94 -21.04 -0.34
N LYS A 550 -31.82 -20.14 0.64
CA LYS A 550 -30.72 -20.11 1.60
C LYS A 550 -31.15 -20.80 2.90
N ALA A 551 -30.44 -21.84 3.32
CA ALA A 551 -30.84 -22.70 4.44
C ALA A 551 -31.04 -21.95 5.78
N ASP A 552 -30.24 -20.91 6.04
CA ASP A 552 -30.36 -20.06 7.24
C ASP A 552 -31.59 -19.13 7.21
N LEU A 553 -32.18 -18.89 6.03
CA LEU A 553 -33.35 -18.03 5.85
C LEU A 553 -34.63 -18.82 5.52
N GLU A 554 -34.53 -20.13 5.32
CA GLU A 554 -35.64 -20.98 4.89
C GLU A 554 -36.86 -20.89 5.82
N ASN A 555 -36.65 -21.09 7.12
CA ASN A 555 -37.72 -21.01 8.11
C ASN A 555 -38.30 -19.60 8.25
N GLN A 556 -37.45 -18.57 8.15
CA GLN A 556 -37.90 -17.19 8.22
C GLN A 556 -38.76 -16.84 7.00
N ALA A 557 -38.29 -17.15 5.78
CA ALA A 557 -39.05 -16.95 4.56
C ALA A 557 -40.36 -17.76 4.57
N GLY A 558 -40.33 -19.00 5.04
CA GLY A 558 -41.52 -19.85 5.22
C GLY A 558 -42.54 -19.24 6.20
N THR A 559 -42.07 -18.65 7.29
CA THR A 559 -42.91 -17.92 8.27
C THR A 559 -43.63 -16.73 7.63
N TRP A 560 -42.94 -15.97 6.79
CA TRP A 560 -43.55 -14.85 6.06
C TRP A 560 -44.52 -15.29 4.95
N LEU A 561 -44.20 -16.36 4.22
CA LEU A 561 -45.13 -16.95 3.24
C LEU A 561 -46.39 -17.51 3.92
N ARG A 562 -46.23 -18.08 5.12
CA ARG A 562 -47.35 -18.54 5.96
C ARG A 562 -48.20 -17.38 6.45
N ALA A 563 -47.57 -16.29 6.92
CA ALA A 563 -48.27 -15.06 7.29
C ALA A 563 -49.07 -14.49 6.11
N LEU A 564 -48.52 -14.58 4.89
CA LEU A 564 -49.16 -14.09 3.68
C LEU A 564 -50.43 -14.91 3.39
N ALA A 565 -50.32 -16.24 3.41
CA ALA A 565 -51.46 -17.14 3.24
C ALA A 565 -52.59 -16.86 4.26
N MET A 566 -52.23 -16.59 5.52
CA MET A 566 -53.19 -16.22 6.57
C MET A 566 -53.88 -14.88 6.28
N ALA A 567 -53.11 -13.87 5.90
CA ALA A 567 -53.62 -12.52 5.67
C ALA A 567 -54.52 -12.42 4.42
N THR A 568 -54.19 -13.15 3.35
CA THR A 568 -54.92 -13.10 2.07
C THR A 568 -55.96 -14.20 1.90
N GLN A 569 -55.98 -15.19 2.80
CA GLN A 569 -56.81 -16.40 2.69
C GLN A 569 -56.57 -17.16 1.37
N THR A 570 -55.35 -17.09 0.83
CA THR A 570 -54.95 -17.79 -0.39
C THR A 570 -53.99 -18.94 -0.08
N ASN A 571 -53.95 -19.92 -0.99
CA ASN A 571 -52.99 -21.00 -0.90
C ASN A 571 -51.63 -20.54 -1.42
N VAL A 572 -50.66 -20.33 -0.53
CA VAL A 572 -49.28 -19.99 -0.86
C VAL A 572 -48.42 -21.23 -0.67
N ALA A 573 -47.66 -21.61 -1.69
CA ALA A 573 -46.74 -22.74 -1.60
C ALA A 573 -45.62 -22.43 -0.60
N LEU A 574 -45.39 -23.33 0.34
CA LEU A 574 -44.27 -23.24 1.28
C LEU A 574 -43.05 -24.00 0.71
N PRO A 575 -41.82 -23.55 1.03
CA PRO A 575 -40.60 -24.28 0.64
C PRO A 575 -40.58 -25.70 1.23
N GLU A 576 -40.05 -26.67 0.46
CA GLU A 576 -39.91 -28.06 0.93
C GLU A 576 -38.88 -28.14 2.07
N GLY A 577 -39.35 -28.44 3.29
CA GLY A 577 -38.48 -28.55 4.47
C GLY A 577 -38.59 -27.38 5.46
N ALA A 578 -39.26 -26.29 5.07
CA ALA A 578 -39.50 -25.17 5.98
C ALA A 578 -40.44 -25.57 7.13
N GLU A 579 -40.07 -25.17 8.35
CA GLU A 579 -40.91 -25.29 9.55
C GLU A 579 -41.30 -23.86 10.02
N PRO A 580 -42.38 -23.28 9.48
CA PRO A 580 -42.81 -21.93 9.83
C PRO A 580 -43.14 -21.80 11.32
N ASN A 581 -42.74 -20.70 11.95
CA ASN A 581 -43.21 -20.37 13.29
C ASN A 581 -44.63 -19.81 13.20
N GLU A 582 -45.63 -20.64 13.55
CA GLU A 582 -47.05 -20.25 13.47
C GLU A 582 -47.39 -19.02 14.33
N GLY A 583 -46.74 -18.83 15.48
CA GLY A 583 -46.98 -17.67 16.34
C GLY A 583 -46.46 -16.37 15.71
N GLU A 584 -45.27 -16.41 15.14
CA GLU A 584 -44.71 -15.27 14.40
C GLU A 584 -45.50 -14.99 13.12
N ALA A 585 -45.96 -16.04 12.42
CA ALA A 585 -46.77 -15.89 11.21
C ALA A 585 -48.11 -15.19 11.50
N GLN A 586 -48.79 -15.55 12.59
CA GLN A 586 -50.02 -14.89 13.03
C GLN A 586 -49.79 -13.43 13.39
N ALA A 587 -48.70 -13.11 14.10
CA ALA A 587 -48.34 -11.73 14.43
C ALA A 587 -48.03 -10.93 13.16
N ALA A 588 -47.28 -11.51 12.22
CA ALA A 588 -46.92 -10.88 10.95
C ALA A 588 -48.15 -10.65 10.04
N ALA A 589 -49.13 -11.55 10.03
CA ALA A 589 -50.35 -11.43 9.22
C ALA A 589 -51.10 -10.11 9.45
N ILE A 590 -51.07 -9.56 10.67
CA ILE A 590 -51.73 -8.30 11.03
C ILE A 590 -51.09 -7.09 10.32
N MET A 591 -49.79 -7.17 10.01
CA MET A 591 -49.03 -6.12 9.33
C MET A 591 -49.25 -6.10 7.80
N TYR A 592 -49.99 -7.06 7.24
CA TYR A 592 -50.21 -7.11 5.80
C TYR A 592 -50.94 -5.87 5.28
N GLY A 593 -50.35 -5.23 4.26
CA GLY A 593 -50.86 -3.99 3.69
C GLY A 593 -50.78 -2.78 4.63
N LEU A 594 -49.96 -2.80 5.68
CA LEU A 594 -49.79 -1.68 6.61
C LEU A 594 -49.43 -0.36 5.90
N LEU A 595 -48.62 -0.41 4.84
CA LEU A 595 -48.20 0.78 4.08
C LEU A 595 -49.23 1.23 3.04
N SER A 596 -50.28 0.45 2.83
CA SER A 596 -51.35 0.69 1.86
C SER A 596 -52.66 1.16 2.49
N ARG A 597 -52.71 1.21 3.83
CA ARG A 597 -53.79 1.79 4.64
C ARG A 597 -53.44 3.22 5.00
#